data_AF-A0A7H8PZF4-F1
#
_entry.id   AF-A0A7H8PZF4-F1
#
_cell.length_a   1.000
_cell.length_b   1.000
_cell.length_c   1.000
_cell.angle_alpha   90.00
_cell.angle_beta   90.00
_cell.angle_gamma   90.00
#
_symmetry.space_group_name_H-M   'P 1'
#
loop_
_entity.id
_entity.type
_entity.pdbx_description
1 polymer ?
#
loop_
_entity_poly.entity_id
_entity_poly.type
_entity_poly.pdbx_seq_one_letter_code
_entity_poly.pdbx_strand_id
1 'polypeptide(L)'
;MHKYKTSAFPYLCEIAIDPGLAYTKRDLRVFNSKNERGVAVYGHSPNVLIVSKESYDHWNTIRVLVGALDTGKLAICGSNFPKDFPEYLMSSNPAIKVRLLNYDQSAEGRKWLRC
;
A
#
# COMPACT_ATOMS: atom_id res chain seq x y z
N MET A 1 3.43 1.01 15.68
CA MET A 1 4.24 0.63 14.50
C MET A 1 3.36 -0.12 13.51
N HIS A 2 3.47 0.20 12.22
CA HIS A 2 2.72 -0.48 11.15
C HIS A 2 3.04 -1.98 11.08
N LYS A 3 2.04 -2.81 10.76
CA LYS A 3 2.22 -4.27 10.64
C LYS A 3 2.22 -4.69 9.19
N TYR A 4 3.12 -5.60 8.82
CA TYR A 4 3.35 -6.02 7.45
C TYR A 4 3.21 -7.54 7.32
N LYS A 5 2.46 -7.98 6.31
CA LYS A 5 2.30 -9.39 5.94
C LYS A 5 2.55 -9.53 4.44
N THR A 6 3.40 -10.46 4.04
CA THR A 6 3.67 -10.74 2.62
C THR A 6 3.20 -12.14 2.27
N SER A 7 2.69 -12.32 1.06
CA SER A 7 2.40 -13.63 0.47
C SER A 7 3.06 -13.75 -0.89
N ALA A 8 3.58 -14.94 -1.19
CA ALA A 8 4.21 -15.23 -2.48
C ALA A 8 3.18 -15.40 -3.60
N PHE A 9 2.03 -16.02 -3.32
CA PHE A 9 1.00 -16.24 -4.34
C PHE A 9 -0.40 -15.77 -3.88
N PRO A 10 -0.99 -14.75 -4.54
CA PRO A 10 -0.31 -13.81 -5.44
C PRO A 10 0.71 -12.96 -4.67
N TYR A 11 1.67 -12.37 -5.40
CA TYR A 11 2.73 -11.57 -4.79
C TYR A 11 2.15 -10.25 -4.25
N LEU A 12 1.87 -10.25 -2.94
CA LEU A 12 1.06 -9.25 -2.25
C LEU A 12 1.72 -8.89 -0.92
N CYS A 13 1.77 -7.59 -0.63
CA CYS A 13 2.12 -7.07 0.68
C CYS A 13 0.90 -6.37 1.30
N GLU A 14 0.47 -6.83 2.46
CA GLU A 14 -0.57 -6.21 3.27
C GLU A 14 0.08 -5.39 4.39
N ILE A 15 -0.35 -4.14 4.54
CA ILE A 15 0.13 -3.18 5.53
C ILE A 15 -1.06 -2.73 6.37
N ALA A 16 -1.09 -3.11 7.64
CA ALA A 16 -2.02 -2.52 8.61
C ALA A 16 -1.41 -1.24 9.17
N ILE A 17 -2.06 -0.11 8.87
CA ILE A 17 -1.64 1.22 9.32
C ILE A 17 -1.94 1.39 10.80
N ASP A 18 -1.06 2.14 11.44
CA ASP A 18 -1.17 2.56 12.82
C ASP A 18 -1.69 4.00 12.77
N PRO A 19 -2.89 4.27 13.30
CA PRO A 19 -3.54 5.56 13.09
C PRO A 19 -2.76 6.73 13.69
N GLY A 20 -1.95 6.49 14.72
CA GLY A 20 -1.18 7.54 15.41
C GLY A 20 0.19 7.85 14.79
N LEU A 21 0.57 7.18 13.69
CA LEU A 21 1.93 7.28 13.14
C LEU A 21 1.93 7.55 11.62
N ALA A 22 2.58 8.65 11.24
CA ALA A 22 2.92 8.93 9.85
C ALA A 22 3.79 7.82 9.24
N TYR A 23 3.56 7.50 7.96
CA TYR A 23 4.39 6.55 7.23
C TYR A 23 5.73 7.20 6.84
N THR A 24 6.84 6.62 7.25
CA THR A 24 8.17 7.26 7.12
C THR A 24 9.15 6.48 6.25
N LYS A 25 10.34 7.05 6.04
CA LYS A 25 11.49 6.33 5.44
C LYS A 25 11.91 5.10 6.25
N ARG A 26 11.61 5.03 7.55
CA ARG A 26 11.88 3.84 8.37
C ARG A 26 10.93 2.70 7.97
N ASP A 27 9.66 3.03 7.77
CA ASP A 27 8.63 2.09 7.33
C ASP A 27 8.93 1.56 5.92
N LEU A 28 9.37 2.43 5.02
CA LEU A 28 9.83 2.02 3.68
C LEU A 28 11.00 1.02 3.74
N ARG A 29 11.97 1.23 4.64
CA ARG A 29 13.07 0.28 4.82
C ARG A 29 12.59 -1.09 5.29
N VAL A 30 11.57 -1.14 6.15
CA VAL A 30 10.94 -2.40 6.61
C VAL A 30 10.15 -3.06 5.47
N PHE A 31 9.46 -2.26 4.65
CA PHE A 31 8.77 -2.76 3.46
C PHE A 31 9.76 -3.40 2.48
N ASN A 32 10.86 -2.73 2.16
CA ASN A 32 11.87 -3.23 1.23
C ASN A 32 12.49 -4.54 1.74
N SER A 33 12.89 -4.60 3.02
CA SER A 33 13.50 -5.81 3.57
C SER A 33 12.56 -7.02 3.59
N LYS A 34 11.25 -6.80 3.77
CA LYS A 34 10.24 -7.87 3.73
C LYS A 34 9.94 -8.37 2.32
N ASN A 35 10.21 -7.56 1.30
CA ASN A 35 9.85 -7.85 -0.08
C ASN A 35 11.05 -8.21 -0.96
N GLU A 36 12.29 -7.94 -0.52
CA GLU A 36 13.53 -8.20 -1.27
C GLU A 36 13.57 -9.58 -1.93
N ARG A 37 13.26 -10.64 -1.18
CA ARG A 37 13.21 -12.02 -1.71
C ARG A 37 12.15 -12.20 -2.79
N GLY A 38 10.99 -11.59 -2.61
CA GLY A 38 9.91 -11.67 -3.60
C GLY A 38 10.28 -10.90 -4.87
N VAL A 39 10.86 -9.70 -4.75
CA VAL A 39 11.34 -8.93 -5.90
C VAL A 39 12.39 -9.72 -6.69
N ALA A 40 13.31 -10.40 -6.00
CA ALA A 40 14.29 -11.26 -6.65
C ALA A 40 13.68 -12.46 -7.41
N VAL A 41 12.52 -12.95 -6.98
CA VAL A 41 11.82 -14.09 -7.60
C VAL A 41 10.88 -13.65 -8.73
N TYR A 42 10.11 -12.59 -8.51
CA TYR A 42 9.06 -12.13 -9.43
C TYR A 42 9.54 -11.04 -10.40
N GLY A 43 10.69 -10.41 -10.12
CA GLY A 43 11.29 -9.37 -10.95
C GLY A 43 10.61 -7.99 -10.85
N HIS A 44 9.61 -7.84 -9.98
CA HIS A 44 8.87 -6.59 -9.78
C HIS A 44 8.43 -6.41 -8.31
N SER A 45 7.93 -5.24 -7.92
CA SER A 45 7.37 -4.98 -6.58
C SER A 45 6.03 -5.71 -6.37
N PRO A 46 5.63 -6.03 -5.12
CA PRO A 46 4.35 -6.67 -4.87
C PRO A 46 3.19 -5.71 -5.14
N ASN A 47 2.01 -6.26 -5.43
CA ASN A 47 0.78 -5.53 -5.22
C ASN A 47 0.63 -5.20 -3.73
N VAL A 48 0.02 -4.07 -3.39
CA VAL A 48 -0.04 -3.60 -2.00
C VAL A 48 -1.47 -3.38 -1.57
N LEU A 49 -1.82 -3.90 -0.39
CA LEU A 49 -3.04 -3.60 0.34
C LEU A 49 -2.70 -2.82 1.60
N ILE A 50 -3.18 -1.59 1.72
CA ILE A 50 -3.08 -0.79 2.94
C ILE A 50 -4.42 -0.80 3.64
N VAL A 51 -4.44 -1.07 4.94
CA VAL A 51 -5.68 -1.13 5.74
C VAL A 51 -5.53 -0.25 6.97
N SER A 52 -6.41 0.74 7.11
CA SER A 52 -6.63 1.49 8.35
C SER A 52 -8.00 1.16 8.91
N LYS A 53 -8.04 0.63 10.14
CA LYS A 53 -9.30 0.34 10.85
C LYS A 53 -9.92 1.61 11.47
N GLU A 54 -9.07 2.58 11.77
CA GLU A 54 -9.43 3.85 12.42
C GLU A 54 -9.15 5.03 11.47
N SER A 55 -9.55 6.25 11.86
CA SER A 55 -9.19 7.46 11.10
C SER A 55 -7.68 7.58 11.01
N TYR A 56 -7.18 8.01 9.86
CA TYR A 56 -5.75 8.19 9.64
C TYR A 56 -5.49 9.54 8.98
N ASP A 57 -4.87 10.46 9.71
CA ASP A 57 -4.73 11.84 9.24
C ASP A 57 -3.46 12.03 8.37
N HIS A 58 -2.60 11.01 8.31
CA HIS A 58 -1.30 11.07 7.64
C HIS A 58 -1.31 10.41 6.25
N TRP A 59 -2.46 10.34 5.57
CA TRP A 59 -2.59 9.73 4.23
C TRP A 59 -1.53 10.21 3.23
N ASN A 60 -1.19 11.51 3.24
CA ASN A 60 -0.20 12.08 2.32
C ASN A 60 1.19 11.45 2.43
N THR A 61 1.52 10.83 3.56
CA THR A 61 2.81 10.19 3.82
C THR A 61 2.97 8.84 3.11
N ILE A 62 1.85 8.20 2.71
CA ILE A 62 1.84 6.97 1.92
C ILE A 62 2.52 7.15 0.56
N ARG A 63 2.61 8.39 0.05
CA ARG A 63 3.36 8.73 -1.16
C ARG A 63 4.80 8.18 -1.15
N VAL A 64 5.45 8.12 0.02
CA VAL A 64 6.80 7.57 0.18
C VAL A 64 6.88 6.11 -0.27
N LEU A 65 5.84 5.32 0.01
CA LEU A 65 5.74 3.94 -0.45
C LEU A 65 5.51 3.89 -1.96
N VAL A 66 4.58 4.68 -2.48
CA VAL A 66 4.20 4.67 -3.90
C VAL A 66 5.38 4.99 -4.80
N GLY A 67 6.22 5.96 -4.43
CA GLY A 67 7.43 6.31 -5.17
C GLY A 67 8.53 5.23 -5.15
N ALA A 68 8.41 4.21 -4.29
CA ALA A 68 9.36 3.10 -4.22
C ALA A 68 8.89 1.83 -4.94
N LEU A 69 7.61 1.77 -5.33
CA LEU A 69 7.09 0.71 -6.18
C LEU A 69 7.52 0.99 -7.62
N ASP A 70 7.76 -0.07 -8.40
CA ASP A 70 8.05 0.00 -9.84
C ASP A 70 6.76 -0.05 -10.67
N THR A 71 5.85 -0.98 -10.36
CA THR A 71 4.58 -1.20 -11.05
C THR A 71 3.54 -1.89 -10.14
N GLY A 72 2.32 -2.09 -10.65
CA GLY A 72 1.31 -2.92 -10.02
C GLY A 72 0.09 -2.15 -9.52
N LYS A 73 -0.54 -2.71 -8.50
CA LYS A 73 -1.81 -2.24 -7.94
C LYS A 73 -1.66 -1.92 -6.46
N LEU A 74 -2.26 -0.81 -6.05
CA LEU A 74 -2.36 -0.36 -4.67
C LEU A 74 -3.83 -0.20 -4.28
N ALA A 75 -4.29 -1.01 -3.33
CA ALA A 75 -5.59 -0.81 -2.71
C ALA A 75 -5.40 -0.18 -1.32
N ILE A 76 -6.15 0.87 -1.03
CA ILE A 76 -6.15 1.53 0.29
C ILE A 76 -7.55 1.46 0.87
N CYS A 77 -7.69 0.75 1.99
CA CYS A 77 -8.93 0.57 2.72
C CYS A 77 -8.90 1.43 3.98
N GLY A 78 -9.77 2.44 4.05
CA GLY A 78 -9.75 3.43 5.13
C GLY A 78 -10.88 4.45 5.00
N SER A 79 -10.70 5.61 5.63
CA SER A 79 -11.67 6.72 5.61
C SER A 79 -10.93 8.05 5.63
N ASN A 80 -11.65 9.15 5.39
CA ASN A 80 -11.13 10.53 5.44
C ASN A 80 -9.94 10.78 4.50
N PHE A 81 -9.99 10.21 3.29
CA PHE A 81 -8.97 10.47 2.29
C PHE A 81 -8.97 11.95 1.88
N PRO A 82 -7.80 12.55 1.62
CA PRO A 82 -7.71 13.87 1.01
C PRO A 82 -8.48 13.92 -0.33
N LYS A 83 -8.93 15.10 -0.71
CA LYS A 83 -9.48 15.33 -2.06
C LYS A 83 -8.40 15.01 -3.10
N ASP A 84 -8.78 14.33 -4.18
CA ASP A 84 -7.89 13.96 -5.30
C ASP A 84 -6.70 13.07 -4.85
N PHE A 85 -6.87 12.30 -3.77
CA PHE A 85 -5.82 11.45 -3.21
C PHE A 85 -5.29 10.38 -4.19
N PRO A 86 -6.11 9.69 -5.02
CA PRO A 86 -5.60 8.78 -6.04
C PRO A 86 -4.65 9.48 -7.03
N GLU A 87 -5.04 10.65 -7.53
CA GLU A 87 -4.26 11.46 -8.47
C GLU A 87 -2.95 11.92 -7.83
N TYR A 88 -3.00 12.35 -6.57
CA TYR A 88 -1.81 12.69 -5.80
C TYR A 88 -0.84 11.51 -5.69
N LEU A 89 -1.32 10.30 -5.40
CA LEU A 89 -0.46 9.12 -5.35
C LEU A 89 0.09 8.75 -6.73
N MET A 90 -0.76 8.72 -7.77
CA MET A 90 -0.36 8.39 -9.15
C MET A 90 0.61 9.42 -9.73
N SER A 91 0.59 10.68 -9.29
CA SER A 91 1.59 11.69 -9.68
C SER A 91 3.03 11.31 -9.27
N SER A 92 3.17 10.41 -8.29
CA SER A 92 4.46 9.94 -7.76
C SER A 92 4.99 8.74 -8.52
N ASN A 93 4.08 7.87 -8.97
CA ASN A 93 4.38 6.82 -9.90
C ASN A 93 3.13 6.52 -10.75
N PRO A 94 3.08 6.96 -12.01
CA PRO A 94 1.92 6.78 -12.88
C PRO A 94 1.74 5.32 -13.34
N ALA A 95 2.72 4.45 -13.13
CA ALA A 95 2.61 3.01 -13.42
C ALA A 95 1.78 2.24 -12.37
N ILE A 96 1.48 2.86 -11.23
CA ILE A 96 0.68 2.25 -10.16
C ILE A 96 -0.80 2.57 -10.35
N LYS A 97 -1.63 1.52 -10.36
CA LYS A 97 -3.09 1.67 -10.30
C LYS A 97 -3.53 1.76 -8.85
N VAL A 98 -4.23 2.83 -8.49
CA VAL A 98 -4.73 3.07 -7.13
C VAL A 98 -6.22 2.81 -7.05
N ARG A 99 -6.67 2.13 -5.98
CA ARG A 99 -8.08 1.96 -5.65
C ARG A 99 -8.33 2.28 -4.18
N LEU A 100 -9.21 3.24 -3.92
CA LEU A 100 -9.65 3.57 -2.58
C LEU A 100 -10.94 2.81 -2.25
N LEU A 101 -10.99 2.26 -1.04
CA LEU A 101 -12.10 1.47 -0.53
C LEU A 101 -12.34 1.84 0.93
N ASN A 102 -13.53 1.52 1.44
CA ASN A 102 -13.78 1.54 2.88
C ASN A 102 -13.11 0.34 3.57
N TYR A 103 -12.95 0.40 4.90
CA TYR A 103 -12.35 -0.67 5.70
C TYR A 103 -13.06 -2.02 5.55
N ASP A 104 -14.39 -2.01 5.56
CA ASP A 104 -15.27 -3.17 5.39
C ASP A 104 -15.13 -3.82 4.00
N GLN A 105 -14.68 -3.06 3.01
CA GLN A 105 -14.43 -3.53 1.64
C GLN A 105 -13.00 -4.08 1.45
N SER A 106 -12.23 -4.29 2.52
CA SER A 106 -10.85 -4.84 2.41
C SER A 106 -10.77 -6.21 1.74
N ALA A 107 -11.82 -7.04 1.84
CA ALA A 107 -11.91 -8.30 1.11
C ALA A 107 -12.02 -8.09 -0.41
N GLU A 108 -12.79 -7.09 -0.84
CA GLU A 108 -12.91 -6.71 -2.25
C GLU A 108 -11.59 -6.13 -2.78
N GLY A 109 -10.96 -5.24 -2.00
CA GLY A 109 -9.64 -4.70 -2.30
C GLY A 109 -8.61 -5.82 -2.50
N ARG A 110 -8.56 -6.77 -1.56
CA ARG A 110 -7.70 -7.95 -1.68
C ARG A 110 -7.99 -8.71 -2.97
N LYS A 111 -9.25 -9.02 -3.30
CA LYS A 111 -9.62 -9.73 -4.53
C LYS A 111 -9.13 -9.00 -5.79
N TRP A 112 -9.32 -7.69 -5.86
CA TRP A 112 -8.90 -6.86 -6.99
C TRP A 112 -7.38 -6.85 -7.22
N LEU A 113 -6.59 -6.97 -6.16
CA LEU A 113 -5.12 -7.10 -6.24
C LEU A 113 -4.66 -8.49 -6.75
N ARG A 114 -5.54 -9.49 -6.76
CA ARG A 114 -5.24 -10.85 -7.25
C ARG A 114 -5.67 -11.10 -8.68
N CYS A 115 -6.69 -10.35 -9.14
CA CYS A 115 -7.15 -10.34 -10.53
C CYS A 115 -6.18 -9.54 -11.41
#